data_AF-A0AAV8Z522-F1
#
_entry.id   AF-A0AAV8Z522-F1
#
_cell.length_a   1.000
_cell.length_b   1.000
_cell.length_c   1.000
_cell.angle_alpha   90.00
_cell.angle_beta   90.00
_cell.angle_gamma   90.00
#
_symmetry.space_group_name_H-M   'P 1'
#
loop_
_entity.id
_entity.type
_entity.pdbx_description
1 polymer ?
#
loop_
_entity_poly.entity_id
_entity_poly.type
_entity_poly.pdbx_seq_one_letter_code
_entity_poly.pdbx_strand_id
1 'polypeptide(L)' 'MVHSKCRGGTYPFSDVKRVIFPDDKVTWGSKSDNYNPPDYDSKVLLNKLWADPPLGKRSKF' A
#
# COMPACT_ATOMS: atom_id res chain seq x y z
N MET A 1 -7.57 -1.77 -19.43
CA MET A 1 -8.53 -1.62 -18.31
C MET A 1 -7.73 -1.42 -17.04
N VAL A 2 -8.06 -0.41 -16.24
CA VAL A 2 -7.27 0.00 -15.06
C VAL A 2 -7.97 -0.45 -13.78
N HIS A 3 -7.23 -0.93 -12.77
CA HIS A 3 -7.80 -1.50 -11.54
C HIS A 3 -8.49 -0.44 -10.66
N SER A 4 -9.82 -0.43 -10.58
CA SER A 4 -10.57 0.65 -9.88
C SER A 4 -10.69 0.46 -8.36
N LYS A 5 -10.89 -0.78 -7.89
CA LYS A 5 -11.20 -1.07 -6.47
C LYS A 5 -10.06 -0.72 -5.49
N CYS A 6 -8.82 -0.71 -5.94
CA CYS A 6 -7.63 -0.55 -5.09
C CYS A 6 -6.96 0.83 -5.18
N ARG A 7 -7.53 1.78 -5.93
CA ARG A 7 -6.92 3.11 -6.16
C ARG A 7 -7.60 4.27 -5.45
N GLY A 8 -8.84 4.08 -4.97
CA GLY A 8 -9.62 5.16 -4.36
C GLY A 8 -10.05 4.84 -2.94
N GLY A 9 -10.30 5.90 -2.18
CA GLY A 9 -11.02 5.85 -0.92
C GLY A 9 -10.19 5.43 0.30
N THR A 10 -10.92 5.05 1.34
CA THR A 10 -10.35 4.63 2.63
C THR A 10 -9.98 3.15 2.57
N TYR A 11 -8.79 2.80 3.04
CA TYR A 11 -8.37 1.42 3.16
C TYR A 11 -9.32 0.68 4.12
N PRO A 12 -9.81 -0.53 3.76
CA PRO A 12 -10.79 -1.25 4.57
C PRO A 12 -10.39 -1.39 6.04
N PHE A 13 -11.35 -1.21 6.95
CA PHE A 13 -11.15 -1.35 8.40
C PHE A 13 -10.08 -0.40 8.98
N SER A 14 -9.93 0.77 8.37
CA SER A 14 -9.01 1.81 8.82
C SER A 14 -9.59 3.20 8.48
N ASP A 15 -8.93 4.24 8.98
CA ASP A 15 -9.19 5.63 8.57
C ASP A 15 -8.16 6.13 7.53
N VAL A 16 -7.28 5.26 7.04
CA VAL A 16 -6.20 5.61 6.13
C VAL A 16 -6.74 5.81 4.72
N LYS A 17 -6.49 6.99 4.15
CA LYS A 17 -6.90 7.32 2.77
C LYS A 17 -5.77 7.01 1.80
N ARG A 18 -6.11 6.32 0.70
CA ARG A 18 -5.18 6.10 -0.41
C ARG A 18 -4.99 7.39 -1.19
N VAL A 19 -3.82 7.53 -1.82
CA VAL A 19 -3.60 8.61 -2.79
C VAL A 19 -4.50 8.37 -3.99
N ILE A 20 -5.29 9.37 -4.35
CA ILE A 20 -6.09 9.35 -5.58
C ILE A 20 -5.12 9.48 -6.74
N PHE A 21 -5.13 8.49 -7.63
CA PHE A 21 -4.18 8.41 -8.73
C PHE A 21 -4.89 8.27 -10.08
N PRO A 22 -4.54 9.11 -11.07
CA PRO A 22 -5.24 9.14 -12.34
C PRO A 22 -4.92 7.89 -13.19
N ASP A 23 -5.88 7.49 -14.02
CA ASP A 23 -5.85 6.22 -14.77
C ASP A 23 -4.65 6.10 -15.72
N ASP A 24 -4.18 7.23 -16.27
CA ASP A 24 -3.06 7.33 -17.21
C ASP A 24 -1.68 7.11 -16.56
N LYS A 25 -1.58 7.32 -15.24
CA LYS A 25 -0.30 7.18 -14.51
C LYS A 25 -0.13 5.87 -13.77
N VAL A 26 -1.16 5.02 -13.74
CA VAL A 26 -1.15 3.76 -12.97
C VAL A 26 0.01 2.82 -13.35
N THR A 27 0.44 2.84 -14.60
CA THR A 27 1.57 2.04 -15.06
C THR A 27 2.86 2.49 -14.40
N TRP A 28 3.62 1.57 -13.80
CA TRP A 28 4.91 1.87 -13.16
C TRP A 28 5.97 2.49 -14.10
N GLY A 29 5.88 2.23 -15.40
CA GLY A 29 6.74 2.86 -16.41
C GLY A 29 6.43 4.35 -16.67
N SER A 30 5.29 4.85 -16.18
CA SER A 30 4.91 6.26 -16.29
C SER A 30 5.61 7.09 -15.21
N LYS A 31 6.23 8.19 -15.62
CA LYS A 31 6.89 9.12 -14.69
C LYS A 31 5.88 9.73 -13.72
N SER A 32 6.14 9.56 -12.43
CA SER A 32 5.25 9.95 -11.33
C SER A 32 6.03 10.67 -10.23
N ASP A 33 6.41 11.92 -10.49
CA ASP A 33 7.35 12.69 -9.64
C ASP A 33 6.82 12.97 -8.22
N ASN A 34 5.51 12.99 -8.05
CA ASN A 34 4.86 13.34 -6.78
C ASN A 34 4.16 12.14 -6.11
N TYR A 35 4.56 10.91 -6.45
CA TYR A 35 3.98 9.72 -5.84
C TYR A 35 4.53 9.51 -4.43
N ASN A 36 3.76 9.94 -3.43
CA ASN A 36 4.10 9.82 -2.02
C ASN A 36 2.91 9.23 -1.23
N PRO A 37 2.62 7.92 -1.36
CA PRO A 37 1.54 7.28 -0.60
C PRO A 37 1.89 7.19 0.89
N PRO A 38 0.88 7.23 1.78
CA PRO A 38 1.12 6.96 3.19
C PRO A 38 1.53 5.51 3.40
N ASP A 39 2.60 5.29 4.18
CA ASP A 39 3.00 3.96 4.63
C ASP A 39 1.97 3.45 5.65
N TYR A 40 1.42 2.26 5.42
CA TYR A 40 0.41 1.67 6.29
C TYR A 40 0.41 0.15 6.23
N ASP A 41 0.50 -0.46 7.42
CA ASP A 41 0.17 -1.85 7.68
C ASP A 41 -0.85 -1.94 8.82
N SER A 42 -1.78 -2.89 8.71
CA SER A 42 -2.76 -3.12 9.79
C SER A 42 -2.06 -3.71 11.02
N LYS A 43 -2.37 -3.15 12.20
CA LYS A 43 -1.87 -3.65 13.49
C LYS A 43 -2.24 -5.11 13.76
N VAL A 44 -3.31 -5.61 13.13
CA VAL A 44 -3.76 -6.99 13.25
C VAL A 44 -2.73 -7.97 12.67
N LEU A 45 -1.87 -7.52 11.74
CA LEU A 45 -0.84 -8.35 11.12
C LEU A 45 0.33 -8.65 12.07
N LEU A 46 0.51 -7.87 13.13
CA LEU A 46 1.66 -8.01 14.03
C LEU A 46 1.61 -9.34 14.81
N ASN A 47 2.71 -10.08 14.77
CA ASN A 47 2.92 -11.36 15.48
C ASN A 47 1.87 -12.44 15.16
N LYS A 48 1.36 -12.47 13.92
CA LYS A 48 0.46 -13.52 13.46
C LYS A 48 1.22 -14.60 12.71
N LEU A 49 0.86 -15.86 12.95
CA LEU A 49 1.49 -17.01 12.26
C LEU A 49 1.24 -17.03 10.76
N TRP A 50 0.17 -16.37 10.30
CA TRP A 50 -0.23 -16.28 8.90
C TRP A 50 0.24 -15.00 8.21
N ALA A 51 0.95 -14.11 8.93
CA ALA A 51 1.45 -12.86 8.38
C ALA A 51 2.98 -12.83 8.44
N ASP A 52 3.59 -12.21 7.43
CA ASP A 52 5.03 -12.00 7.43
C ASP A 52 5.45 -10.97 8.51
N PRO A 53 6.67 -11.10 9.06
CA PRO A 53 7.23 -10.07 9.92
C PRO A 53 7.42 -8.74 9.18
N PRO A 54 7.36 -7.60 9.89
CA PRO A 54 7.66 -6.29 9.30
C PRO A 54 9.04 -6.28 8.61
N LEU A 55 9.11 -5.57 7.48
CA LEU A 55 10.36 -5.36 6.76
C LEU A 55 11.42 -4.77 7.70
N GLY A 56 12.65 -5.28 7.62
CA GLY A 56 13.77 -4.89 8.50
C GLY A 56 13.91 -5.72 9.78
N LYS A 57 12.95 -6.58 10.14
CA LYS A 57 13.10 -7.55 11.24
C LYS A 57 13.62 -8.92 10.82
N ARG A 58 14.00 -9.11 9.55
CA ARG A 58 14.76 -10.30 9.15
C ARG A 58 16.09 -10.26 9.90
N SER A 59 16.27 -11.14 10.88
CA SER A 59 17.60 -11.40 11.44
C SER A 59 18.51 -11.73 10.27
N LYS A 60 19.64 -11.04 10.16
CA LYS A 60 20.74 -11.50 9.30
C LYS A 60 21.03 -12.94 9.71
N PHE A 61 20.98 -13.83 8.73
CA PHE A 61 21.60 -15.14 8.86
C PHE A 61 23.12 -14.96 8.95
#